data_AF-A0A8C5RWN6-F1
#
_entry.id   AF-A0A8C5RWN6-F1
#
_cell.length_a   1.000
_cell.length_b   1.000
_cell.length_c   1.000
_cell.angle_alpha   90.00
_cell.angle_beta   90.00
_cell.angle_gamma   90.00
#
_symmetry.space_group_name_H-M   'P 1'
#
loop_
_entity.id
_entity.type
_entity.pdbx_description
1 polymer ?
#
loop_
_entity_poly.entity_id
_entity_poly.type
_entity_poly.pdbx_seq_one_letter_code
_entity_poly.pdbx_strand_id
1 'polypeptide(L)'
;PGPFRPSLGFSACLLQSQPSGFCCVSCRQVIQYQTVRYDILPLSRVSRERLNQVKRKILVLDLDETLIHSHHDGVLRPTVRPGTPPDFILKVVIDKHPVRFFVHKRPHVDFFLEVVSQWYELVVFTASMEIYGSAVADKLDNNRSMLRRRYYRQHCTLELGSYIKDLSVVHNDLSSIVILDNSPGAYRSHPDNAIPIKSWFSDPGTQPSSTSSPCLMP
;
A
#
# COMPACT_ATOMS: atom_id res chain seq x y z
N PRO A 1 -7.67 43.27 -20.00
CA PRO A 1 -7.50 42.74 -18.63
C PRO A 1 -8.39 41.51 -18.40
N GLY A 2 -7.80 40.32 -18.57
CA GLY A 2 -8.40 39.02 -18.28
C GLY A 2 -7.27 38.02 -18.02
N PRO A 3 -7.39 37.09 -17.05
CA PRO A 3 -6.25 36.32 -16.58
C PRO A 3 -5.90 35.16 -17.54
N PHE A 4 -4.61 35.01 -17.78
CA PHE A 4 -3.98 33.91 -18.50
C PHE A 4 -4.35 32.55 -17.87
N ARG A 5 -4.80 31.60 -18.69
CA ARG A 5 -4.77 30.16 -18.43
C ARG A 5 -3.80 29.51 -19.41
N PRO A 6 -2.77 28.76 -18.97
CA PRO A 6 -2.13 27.79 -19.84
C PRO A 6 -2.79 26.42 -19.63
N SER A 7 -3.52 25.98 -20.65
CA SER A 7 -3.78 24.57 -20.92
C SER A 7 -2.49 23.92 -21.44
N LEU A 8 -1.99 22.89 -20.77
CA LEU A 8 -0.95 22.02 -21.33
C LEU A 8 -1.55 20.63 -21.51
N GLY A 9 -1.96 20.36 -22.74
CA GLY A 9 -2.25 19.02 -23.22
C GLY A 9 -0.94 18.27 -23.43
N PHE A 10 -0.92 16.99 -23.04
CA PHE A 10 0.15 16.07 -23.37
C PHE A 10 -0.22 15.30 -24.63
N SER A 11 0.60 15.45 -25.67
CA SER A 11 0.54 14.65 -26.88
C SER A 11 1.38 13.38 -26.67
N ALA A 12 0.76 12.20 -26.79
CA ALA A 12 1.48 10.93 -26.84
C ALA A 12 1.54 10.47 -28.30
N CYS A 13 2.75 10.42 -28.84
CA CYS A 13 3.03 9.93 -30.18
C CYS A 13 2.79 8.41 -30.23
N LEU A 14 1.87 7.98 -31.09
CA LEU A 14 1.69 6.58 -31.49
C LEU A 14 2.71 6.27 -32.59
N LEU A 15 3.49 5.19 -32.43
CA LEU A 15 3.95 4.41 -33.59
C LEU A 15 4.14 2.95 -33.21
N GLN A 16 3.30 2.12 -33.86
CA GLN A 16 3.29 0.66 -33.83
C GLN A 16 4.51 0.09 -34.57
N SER A 17 4.93 -1.09 -34.13
CA SER A 17 5.92 -1.98 -34.77
C SER A 17 5.33 -2.70 -35.98
N GLN A 18 6.13 -3.17 -36.95
CA GLN A 18 6.59 -4.58 -37.17
C GLN A 18 7.06 -4.73 -38.65
N PRO A 19 7.59 -5.88 -39.14
CA PRO A 19 8.42 -6.93 -38.53
C PRO A 19 9.65 -7.31 -39.42
N SER A 20 10.62 -8.06 -38.87
CA SER A 20 11.31 -9.15 -39.59
C SER A 20 12.35 -9.85 -38.70
N GLY A 21 12.41 -11.17 -38.80
CA GLY A 21 13.59 -11.95 -38.41
C GLY A 21 13.36 -13.00 -37.33
N PHE A 22 13.26 -14.26 -37.75
CA PHE A 22 13.41 -15.47 -36.94
C PHE A 22 14.71 -15.45 -36.11
N CYS A 23 14.66 -15.90 -34.85
CA CYS A 23 15.52 -16.99 -34.34
C CYS A 23 15.07 -17.42 -32.93
N CYS A 24 14.91 -18.73 -32.76
CA CYS A 24 14.59 -19.39 -31.50
C CYS A 24 15.89 -19.72 -30.75
N VAL A 25 16.13 -19.11 -29.58
CA VAL A 25 16.97 -19.67 -28.51
C VAL A 25 16.40 -19.21 -27.17
N SER A 26 16.18 -20.17 -26.27
CA SER A 26 15.78 -20.03 -24.86
C SER A 26 16.29 -18.73 -24.19
N CYS A 27 15.44 -17.71 -24.14
CA CYS A 27 15.64 -16.54 -23.29
C CYS A 27 14.80 -16.71 -22.03
N ARG A 28 15.46 -16.89 -20.87
CA ARG A 28 14.86 -16.53 -19.58
C ARG A 28 14.37 -15.09 -19.72
N GLN A 29 13.07 -14.88 -19.81
CA GLN A 29 12.49 -13.55 -19.75
C GLN A 29 12.74 -13.02 -18.35
N VAL A 30 13.86 -12.29 -18.20
CA VAL A 30 14.11 -11.44 -17.04
C VAL A 30 12.97 -10.43 -17.06
N ILE A 31 12.09 -10.52 -16.06
CA ILE A 31 11.08 -9.48 -15.81
C ILE A 31 11.89 -8.20 -15.55
N GLN A 32 11.96 -7.33 -16.56
CA GLN A 32 12.51 -6.00 -16.36
C GLN A 32 11.48 -5.21 -15.58
N TYR A 33 11.72 -5.07 -14.28
CA TYR A 33 11.06 -4.02 -13.50
C TYR A 33 11.46 -2.70 -14.16
N GLN A 34 10.50 -2.05 -14.82
CA GLN A 34 10.71 -0.68 -15.26
C GLN A 34 10.87 0.15 -14.00
N THR A 35 12.08 0.61 -13.72
CA THR A 35 12.36 1.44 -12.55
C THR A 35 11.60 2.75 -12.73
N VAL A 36 10.40 2.83 -12.14
CA VAL A 36 9.70 4.10 -11.97
C VAL A 36 10.57 4.95 -11.06
N ARG A 37 11.23 5.95 -11.64
CA ARG A 37 11.90 6.99 -10.87
C ARG A 37 10.82 7.97 -10.44
N TYR A 38 10.53 7.98 -9.14
CA TYR A 38 9.79 9.07 -8.55
C TYR A 38 10.79 10.18 -8.26
N ASP A 39 10.67 11.30 -8.97
CA ASP A 39 11.42 12.49 -8.61
C ASP A 39 10.87 12.99 -7.28
N ILE A 40 11.66 12.85 -6.21
CA ILE A 40 11.34 13.48 -4.93
C ILE A 40 11.53 14.98 -5.14
N LEU A 41 10.45 15.68 -5.49
CA LEU A 41 10.47 17.13 -5.56
C LEU A 41 10.67 17.66 -4.14
N PRO A 42 11.81 18.31 -3.84
CA PRO A 42 12.03 18.84 -2.50
C PRO A 42 10.96 19.89 -2.21
N LEU A 43 10.37 19.81 -1.02
CA LEU A 43 9.43 20.83 -0.56
C LEU A 43 10.10 22.21 -0.65
N SER A 44 9.39 23.17 -1.24
CA SER A 44 9.81 24.56 -1.22
C SER A 44 10.07 25.02 0.22
N ARG A 45 10.97 26.00 0.41
CA ARG A 45 11.25 26.56 1.73
C ARG A 45 9.97 27.02 2.44
N VAL A 46 9.05 27.67 1.71
CA VAL A 46 7.76 28.12 2.23
C VAL A 46 6.88 26.95 2.67
N SER A 47 6.80 25.87 1.87
CA SER A 47 6.02 24.68 2.22
C SER A 47 6.56 23.98 3.46
N ARG A 48 7.90 23.92 3.59
CA ARG A 48 8.58 23.33 4.76
C ARG A 48 8.33 24.16 6.02
N GLU A 49 8.43 25.48 5.94
CA GLU A 49 8.13 26.39 7.06
C GLU A 49 6.68 26.25 7.51
N ARG A 50 5.72 26.20 6.57
CA ARG A 50 4.30 25.97 6.88
C ARG A 50 4.06 24.61 7.54
N LEU A 51 4.68 23.54 7.02
CA LEU A 51 4.57 22.20 7.62
C LEU A 51 5.15 22.11 9.03
N ASN A 52 6.16 22.92 9.36
CA ASN A 52 6.71 23.01 10.71
C ASN A 52 5.79 23.79 11.68
N GLN A 53 4.90 24.64 11.16
CA GLN A 53 3.96 25.43 11.98
C GLN A 53 2.66 24.68 12.28
N VAL A 54 2.28 23.71 11.44
CA VAL A 54 1.06 22.92 11.60
C VAL A 54 1.36 21.56 12.22
N LYS A 55 0.45 21.05 13.05
CA LYS A 55 0.55 19.69 13.56
C LYS A 55 0.47 18.70 12.40
N ARG A 56 1.32 17.67 12.41
CA ARG A 56 1.24 16.57 11.44
C ARG A 56 -0.12 15.89 11.53
N LYS A 57 -0.72 15.62 10.37
CA LYS A 57 -1.93 14.79 10.27
C LYS A 57 -1.57 13.32 10.47
N ILE A 58 -2.58 12.51 10.77
CA ILE A 58 -2.45 11.07 10.96
C ILE A 58 -2.92 10.36 9.69
N LEU A 59 -2.09 9.46 9.18
CA LEU A 59 -2.45 8.53 8.11
C LEU A 59 -2.55 7.13 8.71
N VAL A 60 -3.77 6.64 8.80
CA VAL A 60 -4.08 5.27 9.20
C VAL A 60 -3.92 4.35 7.99
N LEU A 61 -3.17 3.28 8.16
CA LEU A 61 -2.81 2.33 7.12
C LEU A 61 -3.35 0.95 7.46
N ASP A 62 -4.16 0.40 6.56
CA ASP A 62 -4.45 -1.02 6.54
C ASP A 62 -3.24 -1.84 6.03
N LEU A 63 -3.21 -3.16 6.28
CA LEU A 63 -2.10 -4.03 5.90
C LEU A 63 -2.44 -4.97 4.75
N ASP A 64 -3.32 -5.94 4.99
CA ASP A 64 -3.64 -7.02 4.06
C ASP A 64 -4.41 -6.49 2.85
N GLU A 65 -4.01 -6.91 1.64
CA GLU A 65 -4.51 -6.40 0.36
C GLU A 65 -4.31 -4.87 0.12
N THR A 66 -3.75 -4.15 1.09
CA THR A 66 -3.44 -2.71 1.02
C THR A 66 -1.96 -2.46 0.81
N LEU A 67 -1.10 -2.85 1.76
CA LEU A 67 0.37 -2.70 1.70
C LEU A 67 1.09 -4.01 1.36
N ILE A 68 0.46 -5.14 1.67
CA ILE A 68 0.99 -6.48 1.45
C ILE A 68 -0.10 -7.44 0.97
N HIS A 69 0.31 -8.61 0.50
CA HIS A 69 -0.55 -9.76 0.29
C HIS A 69 0.10 -10.97 0.94
N SER A 70 -0.65 -11.74 1.74
CA SER A 70 -0.11 -12.94 2.38
C SER A 70 -1.00 -14.16 2.22
N HIS A 71 -0.38 -15.33 2.32
CA HIS A 71 -1.07 -16.61 2.44
C HIS A 71 -0.31 -17.49 3.44
N HIS A 72 -1.01 -18.47 4.04
CA HIS A 72 -0.42 -19.39 5.01
C HIS A 72 -0.40 -20.83 4.50
N ASP A 73 0.44 -21.66 5.12
CA ASP A 73 0.55 -23.09 4.83
C ASP A 73 -0.84 -23.76 4.79
N GLY A 74 -1.08 -24.60 3.78
CA GLY A 74 -2.31 -25.38 3.66
C GLY A 74 -3.46 -24.70 2.92
N VAL A 75 -3.36 -23.41 2.58
CA VAL A 75 -4.34 -22.72 1.72
C VAL A 75 -3.74 -22.49 0.35
N LEU A 76 -4.14 -23.30 -0.64
CA LEU A 76 -3.89 -23.05 -2.05
C LEU A 76 -4.68 -21.80 -2.46
N ARG A 77 -4.05 -20.63 -2.43
CA ARG A 77 -4.61 -19.43 -3.08
C ARG A 77 -4.01 -19.29 -4.47
N PRO A 78 -4.79 -19.44 -5.55
CA PRO A 78 -4.29 -19.29 -6.92
C PRO A 78 -3.97 -17.83 -7.30
N THR A 79 -4.00 -16.89 -6.35
CA THR A 79 -3.82 -15.45 -6.61
C THR A 79 -2.35 -15.07 -6.82
N VAL A 80 -1.40 -15.85 -6.30
CA VAL A 80 0.04 -15.60 -6.53
C VAL A 80 0.52 -16.48 -7.67
N ARG A 81 1.30 -15.91 -8.61
CA ARG A 81 1.98 -16.70 -9.66
C ARG A 81 2.73 -17.89 -9.03
N PRO A 82 2.49 -19.13 -9.48
CA PRO A 82 3.29 -20.27 -9.05
C PRO A 82 4.78 -20.00 -9.27
N GLY A 83 5.58 -20.14 -8.21
CA GLY A 83 7.03 -19.91 -8.25
C GLY A 83 7.48 -18.47 -7.94
N THR A 84 6.59 -17.51 -7.71
CA THR A 84 7.00 -16.21 -7.17
C THR A 84 7.47 -16.39 -5.72
N PRO A 85 8.73 -16.05 -5.39
CA PRO A 85 9.21 -16.12 -4.02
C PRO A 85 8.56 -15.01 -3.16
N PRO A 86 8.24 -15.29 -1.89
CA PRO A 86 7.81 -14.26 -0.96
C PRO A 86 8.95 -13.27 -0.65
N ASP A 87 8.61 -12.03 -0.34
CA ASP A 87 9.57 -11.03 0.14
C ASP A 87 10.07 -11.38 1.54
N PHE A 88 9.19 -11.92 2.39
CA PHE A 88 9.56 -12.47 3.69
C PHE A 88 8.56 -13.53 4.17
N ILE A 89 9.04 -14.38 5.08
CA ILE A 89 8.23 -15.42 5.72
C ILE A 89 8.11 -15.09 7.21
N LEU A 90 6.88 -15.02 7.70
CA LEU A 90 6.60 -14.89 9.13
C LEU A 90 6.29 -16.27 9.70
N LYS A 91 6.82 -16.55 10.89
CA LYS A 91 6.51 -17.76 11.66
C LYS A 91 5.87 -17.30 12.96
N VAL A 92 4.58 -17.58 13.13
CA VAL A 92 3.82 -17.22 14.33
C VAL A 92 3.16 -18.46 14.92
N VAL A 93 2.90 -18.46 16.22
CA VAL A 93 2.25 -19.58 16.90
C VAL A 93 0.82 -19.17 17.25
N ILE A 94 -0.17 -19.78 16.60
CA ILE A 94 -1.60 -19.54 16.85
C ILE A 94 -2.15 -20.79 17.52
N ASP A 95 -2.73 -20.64 18.71
CA ASP A 95 -3.31 -21.76 19.49
C ASP A 95 -2.37 -22.97 19.61
N LYS A 96 -1.09 -22.72 19.91
CA LYS A 96 0.00 -23.72 20.02
C LYS A 96 0.42 -24.38 18.70
N HIS A 97 -0.15 -23.98 17.57
CA HIS A 97 0.22 -24.49 16.26
C HIS A 97 1.11 -23.45 15.54
N PRO A 98 2.31 -23.85 15.08
CA PRO A 98 3.14 -22.95 14.28
C PRO A 98 2.54 -22.80 12.89
N VAL A 99 2.30 -21.54 12.49
CA VAL A 99 1.78 -21.17 11.17
C VAL A 99 2.82 -20.31 10.47
N ARG A 100 3.12 -20.64 9.20
CA ARG A 100 3.97 -19.81 8.34
C ARG A 100 3.11 -18.97 7.41
N PHE A 101 3.40 -17.69 7.33
CA PHE A 101 2.82 -16.75 6.38
C PHE A 101 3.87 -16.36 5.35
N PHE A 102 3.55 -16.55 4.08
CA PHE A 102 4.34 -16.13 2.93
C PHE A 102 3.83 -14.76 2.49
N VAL A 103 4.63 -13.72 2.70
CA VAL A 103 4.21 -12.34 2.51
C VAL A 103 4.87 -11.75 1.27
N HIS A 104 4.05 -11.12 0.43
CA HIS A 104 4.47 -10.32 -0.72
C HIS A 104 4.19 -8.86 -0.43
N LYS A 105 5.13 -8.00 -0.77
CA LYS A 105 5.03 -6.56 -0.62
C LYS A 105 4.36 -5.98 -1.85
N ARG A 106 3.39 -5.08 -1.63
CA ARG A 106 2.84 -4.31 -2.74
C ARG A 106 3.97 -3.50 -3.39
N PRO A 107 4.07 -3.46 -4.73
CA PRO A 107 5.09 -2.68 -5.41
C PRO A 107 5.17 -1.25 -4.87
N HIS A 108 6.39 -0.79 -4.60
CA HIS A 108 6.72 0.53 -4.05
C HIS A 108 6.28 0.81 -2.61
N VAL A 109 5.86 -0.20 -1.83
CA VAL A 109 5.45 0.02 -0.42
C VAL A 109 6.55 0.67 0.44
N ASP A 110 7.83 0.30 0.27
CA ASP A 110 8.92 0.89 1.07
C ASP A 110 9.10 2.37 0.78
N PHE A 111 9.07 2.73 -0.51
CA PHE A 111 9.18 4.09 -0.97
C PHE A 111 7.97 4.91 -0.52
N PHE A 112 6.77 4.34 -0.63
CA PHE A 112 5.55 4.97 -0.13
C PHE A 112 5.67 5.32 1.35
N LEU A 113 6.03 4.35 2.21
CA LEU A 113 6.18 4.56 3.66
C LEU A 113 7.27 5.59 3.98
N GLU A 114 8.40 5.55 3.26
CA GLU A 114 9.48 6.53 3.41
C GLU A 114 9.04 7.96 3.06
N VAL A 115 8.24 8.14 2.02
CA VAL A 115 7.74 9.46 1.61
C VAL A 115 6.65 9.95 2.57
N VAL A 116 5.63 9.13 2.84
CA VAL A 116 4.48 9.58 3.63
C VAL A 116 4.80 9.81 5.11
N SER A 117 5.78 9.10 5.67
CA SER A 117 6.25 9.31 7.05
C SER A 117 6.92 10.68 7.28
N GLN A 118 7.31 11.37 6.21
CA GLN A 118 7.83 12.74 6.29
C GLN A 118 6.72 13.79 6.50
N TRP A 119 5.47 13.45 6.15
CA TRP A 119 4.33 14.38 6.16
C TRP A 119 3.28 14.00 7.21
N TYR A 120 3.12 12.70 7.45
CA TYR A 120 2.11 12.15 8.35
C TYR A 120 2.74 11.43 9.54
N GLU A 121 2.01 11.40 10.64
CA GLU A 121 2.16 10.37 11.65
C GLU A 121 1.47 9.10 11.15
N LEU A 122 2.22 8.00 10.99
CA LEU A 122 1.68 6.75 10.47
C LEU A 122 1.14 5.88 11.61
N VAL A 123 -0.08 5.36 11.43
CA VAL A 123 -0.74 4.45 12.37
C VAL A 123 -1.16 3.20 11.61
N VAL A 124 -0.79 2.02 12.11
CA VAL A 124 -1.34 0.77 11.57
C VAL A 124 -2.71 0.54 12.18
N PHE A 125 -3.73 0.28 11.36
CA PHE A 125 -5.02 -0.22 11.83
C PHE A 125 -5.48 -1.34 10.90
N THR A 126 -5.36 -2.59 11.36
CA THR A 126 -5.71 -3.78 10.58
C THR A 126 -6.80 -4.59 11.28
N ALA A 127 -7.65 -5.26 10.49
CA ALA A 127 -8.61 -6.24 10.99
C ALA A 127 -7.98 -7.61 11.27
N SER A 128 -6.65 -7.74 11.16
CA SER A 128 -5.90 -8.97 11.45
C SER A 128 -5.52 -9.11 12.92
N MET A 129 -5.20 -10.35 13.34
CA MET A 129 -4.75 -10.63 14.71
C MET A 129 -3.43 -9.92 15.01
N GLU A 130 -3.28 -9.44 16.23
CA GLU A 130 -2.07 -8.73 16.68
C GLU A 130 -0.79 -9.53 16.45
N ILE A 131 -0.78 -10.83 16.76
CA ILE A 131 0.42 -11.69 16.58
C ILE A 131 0.95 -11.69 15.14
N TYR A 132 0.06 -11.56 14.15
CA TYR A 132 0.42 -11.48 12.75
C TYR A 132 0.68 -10.02 12.33
N GLY A 133 -0.24 -9.11 12.64
CA GLY A 133 -0.18 -7.72 12.21
C GLY A 133 1.05 -6.99 12.77
N SER A 134 1.43 -7.25 14.02
CA SER A 134 2.64 -6.70 14.63
C SER A 134 3.90 -7.16 13.89
N ALA A 135 4.01 -8.45 13.59
CA ALA A 135 5.14 -9.03 12.89
C ALA A 135 5.27 -8.51 11.44
N VAL A 136 4.15 -8.30 10.73
CA VAL A 136 4.15 -7.63 9.42
C VAL A 136 4.63 -6.18 9.55
N ALA A 137 4.07 -5.44 10.50
CA ALA A 137 4.43 -4.04 10.71
C ALA A 137 5.91 -3.86 11.05
N ASP A 138 6.49 -4.76 11.86
CA ASP A 138 7.94 -4.74 12.16
C ASP A 138 8.81 -4.95 10.92
N LYS A 139 8.40 -5.87 10.02
CA LYS A 139 9.11 -6.11 8.75
C LYS A 139 9.02 -4.92 7.79
N LEU A 140 7.87 -4.24 7.73
CA LEU A 140 7.69 -3.04 6.91
C LEU A 140 8.42 -1.81 7.50
N ASP A 141 8.38 -1.66 8.81
CA ASP A 141 9.03 -0.56 9.51
C ASP A 141 10.56 -0.63 9.37
N ASN A 142 11.13 -1.84 9.46
CA ASN A 142 12.57 -2.08 9.33
C ASN A 142 13.40 -1.21 10.30
N ASN A 143 12.98 -1.14 11.57
CA ASN A 143 13.59 -0.34 12.64
C ASN A 143 13.62 1.19 12.41
N ARG A 144 12.84 1.71 11.47
CA ARG A 144 12.71 3.15 11.20
C ARG A 144 11.82 3.87 12.23
N SER A 145 11.12 3.12 13.07
CA SER A 145 10.26 3.64 14.15
C SER A 145 9.14 4.55 13.66
N MET A 146 8.63 4.33 12.44
CA MET A 146 7.54 5.09 11.85
C MET A 146 6.16 4.46 12.08
N LEU A 147 6.08 3.13 12.26
CA LEU A 147 4.84 2.40 12.53
C LEU A 147 4.68 2.04 14.02
N ARG A 148 4.83 3.02 14.93
CA ARG A 148 4.82 2.74 16.39
C ARG A 148 3.43 2.52 16.97
N ARG A 149 2.44 3.25 16.47
CA ARG A 149 1.04 3.14 16.91
C ARG A 149 0.32 2.12 16.05
N ARG A 150 -0.28 1.12 16.69
CA ARG A 150 -0.86 -0.04 16.01
C ARG A 150 -2.15 -0.46 16.67
N TYR A 151 -3.15 -0.69 15.85
CA TYR A 151 -4.47 -1.19 16.23
C TYR A 151 -4.76 -2.42 15.38
N TYR A 152 -5.21 -3.47 16.06
CA TYR A 152 -5.47 -4.79 15.48
C TYR A 152 -6.95 -5.17 15.64
N ARG A 153 -7.31 -6.39 15.24
CA ARG A 153 -8.68 -6.93 15.27
C ARG A 153 -9.45 -6.63 16.57
N GLN A 154 -8.82 -6.76 17.73
CA GLN A 154 -9.49 -6.52 19.02
C GLN A 154 -9.95 -5.06 19.24
N HIS A 155 -9.44 -4.12 18.44
CA HIS A 155 -9.83 -2.71 18.47
C HIS A 155 -10.90 -2.39 17.41
N CYS A 156 -11.25 -3.34 16.54
CA CYS A 156 -12.34 -3.19 15.60
C CYS A 156 -13.69 -3.49 16.26
N THR A 157 -14.75 -2.86 15.76
CA THR A 157 -16.12 -3.25 16.10
C THR A 157 -16.63 -4.24 15.07
N LEU A 158 -17.05 -5.43 15.49
CA LEU A 158 -17.62 -6.43 14.58
C LEU A 158 -19.11 -6.14 14.39
N GLU A 159 -19.49 -5.71 13.19
CA GLU A 159 -20.88 -5.39 12.84
C GLU A 159 -21.24 -5.97 11.47
N LEU A 160 -22.35 -6.72 11.40
CA LEU A 160 -22.83 -7.35 10.16
C LEU A 160 -21.74 -8.17 9.44
N GLY A 161 -20.90 -8.87 10.20
CA GLY A 161 -19.80 -9.69 9.66
C GLY A 161 -18.60 -8.90 9.13
N SER A 162 -18.58 -7.57 9.29
CA SER A 162 -17.47 -6.70 8.91
C SER A 162 -16.75 -6.14 10.14
N TYR A 163 -15.43 -6.06 10.09
CA TYR A 163 -14.64 -5.37 11.11
C TYR A 163 -14.55 -3.88 10.79
N ILE A 164 -15.24 -3.06 11.58
CA ILE A 164 -15.27 -1.60 11.44
C ILE A 164 -14.12 -1.00 12.26
N LYS A 165 -13.40 -0.06 11.64
CA LYS A 165 -12.28 0.69 12.20
C LYS A 165 -12.77 2.09 12.59
N ASP A 166 -13.10 2.27 13.85
CA ASP A 166 -13.51 3.56 14.38
C ASP A 166 -12.29 4.49 14.55
N LEU A 167 -12.23 5.56 13.76
CA LEU A 167 -11.11 6.51 13.78
C LEU A 167 -11.07 7.36 15.05
N SER A 168 -12.19 7.51 15.76
CA SER A 168 -12.23 8.25 17.03
C SER A 168 -11.37 7.59 18.13
N VAL A 169 -11.19 6.26 18.05
CA VAL A 169 -10.28 5.49 18.93
C VAL A 169 -8.81 5.85 18.67
N VAL A 170 -8.49 6.33 17.46
CA VAL A 170 -7.14 6.74 17.07
C VAL A 170 -6.90 8.22 17.40
N HIS A 171 -7.85 9.10 17.11
CA HIS A 171 -7.70 10.53 17.37
C HIS A 171 -9.06 11.23 17.48
N ASN A 172 -9.19 12.14 18.45
CA ASN A 172 -10.45 12.86 18.70
C ASN A 172 -10.80 13.89 17.62
N ASP A 173 -9.79 14.52 17.01
CA ASP A 173 -10.00 15.46 15.91
C ASP A 173 -9.96 14.72 14.58
N LEU A 174 -11.14 14.48 14.01
CA LEU A 174 -11.30 13.78 12.74
C LEU A 174 -10.85 14.62 11.53
N SER A 175 -10.66 15.93 11.66
CA SER A 175 -10.16 16.76 10.54
C SER A 175 -8.66 16.55 10.25
N SER A 176 -7.96 15.92 11.19
CA SER A 176 -6.52 15.63 11.12
C SER A 176 -6.19 14.15 10.90
N ILE A 177 -7.18 13.28 10.65
CA ILE A 177 -6.97 11.84 10.39
C ILE A 177 -7.54 11.43 9.04
N VAL A 178 -6.83 10.57 8.32
CA VAL A 178 -7.29 9.90 7.10
C VAL A 178 -6.93 8.43 7.15
N ILE A 179 -7.73 7.56 6.53
CA ILE A 179 -7.49 6.12 6.46
C ILE A 179 -7.32 5.65 5.02
N LEU A 180 -6.27 4.87 4.76
CA LEU A 180 -6.05 4.16 3.51
C LEU A 180 -6.40 2.68 3.70
N ASP A 181 -7.44 2.22 3.02
CA ASP A 181 -7.99 0.89 3.21
C ASP A 181 -8.72 0.43 1.94
N ASN A 182 -8.60 -0.85 1.61
CA ASN A 182 -9.21 -1.44 0.42
C ASN A 182 -10.69 -1.85 0.61
N SER A 183 -11.16 -1.90 1.86
CA SER A 183 -12.45 -2.46 2.25
C SER A 183 -13.44 -1.38 2.69
N PRO A 184 -14.47 -1.05 1.90
CA PRO A 184 -15.48 -0.05 2.27
C PRO A 184 -16.19 -0.30 3.60
N GLY A 185 -16.30 -1.56 4.01
CA GLY A 185 -16.86 -1.93 5.32
C GLY A 185 -16.00 -1.46 6.50
N ALA A 186 -14.67 -1.36 6.32
CA ALA A 186 -13.74 -1.02 7.39
C ALA A 186 -13.87 0.45 7.84
N TYR A 187 -14.06 1.38 6.90
CA TYR A 187 -14.22 2.81 7.19
C TYR A 187 -15.68 3.28 7.09
N ARG A 188 -16.66 2.37 7.21
CA ARG A 188 -18.09 2.70 7.08
C ARG A 188 -18.54 3.84 8.00
N SER A 189 -17.97 3.94 9.21
CA SER A 189 -18.31 5.01 10.16
C SER A 189 -17.72 6.37 9.80
N HIS A 190 -16.68 6.42 8.94
CA HIS A 190 -15.94 7.63 8.59
C HIS A 190 -15.59 7.68 7.08
N PRO A 191 -16.59 7.62 6.17
CA PRO A 191 -16.32 7.54 4.73
C PRO A 191 -15.59 8.77 4.19
N ASP A 192 -15.84 9.96 4.74
CA ASP A 192 -15.21 11.22 4.31
C ASP A 192 -13.72 11.30 4.69
N ASN A 193 -13.27 10.46 5.63
CA ASN A 193 -11.88 10.35 6.03
C ASN A 193 -11.12 9.27 5.24
N ALA A 194 -11.79 8.54 4.33
CA ALA A 194 -11.21 7.39 3.66
C ALA A 194 -10.61 7.73 2.28
N ILE A 195 -9.43 7.20 2.04
CA ILE A 195 -8.82 7.11 0.72
C ILE A 195 -9.01 5.67 0.26
N PRO A 196 -10.01 5.37 -0.58
CA PRO A 196 -10.23 4.01 -1.06
C PRO A 196 -9.08 3.59 -1.99
N ILE A 197 -8.61 2.36 -1.81
CA ILE A 197 -7.58 1.77 -2.67
C ILE A 197 -8.02 0.41 -3.19
N LYS A 198 -7.55 0.03 -4.39
CA LYS A 198 -7.81 -1.31 -4.90
C LYS A 198 -7.04 -2.36 -4.09
N SER A 199 -7.72 -3.46 -3.77
CA SER A 199 -7.11 -4.67 -3.24
C SER A 199 -5.98 -5.15 -4.16
N TRP A 200 -4.88 -5.61 -3.56
CA TRP A 200 -3.72 -6.10 -4.27
C TRP A 200 -3.39 -7.54 -3.84
N PHE A 201 -3.33 -8.46 -4.81
CA PHE A 201 -3.20 -9.90 -4.56
C PHE A 201 -1.93 -10.55 -5.14
N SER A 202 -0.96 -9.75 -5.60
CA SER A 202 0.25 -10.24 -6.30
C SER A 202 -0.06 -11.03 -7.59
N ASP A 203 -1.05 -10.56 -8.36
CA ASP A 203 -1.62 -11.32 -9.48
C ASP A 203 -0.69 -11.55 -10.69
N PRO A 204 -0.85 -12.70 -11.39
CA PRO A 204 -0.17 -13.03 -12.64
C PRO A 204 -0.43 -12.16 -13.87
N GLY A 205 -1.51 -11.37 -13.86
CA GLY A 205 -2.18 -10.98 -15.10
C GLY A 205 -2.01 -9.53 -15.54
N THR A 206 -1.65 -8.61 -14.66
CA THR A 206 -1.52 -7.20 -15.04
C THR A 206 -0.14 -6.95 -15.62
N GLN A 207 -0.03 -7.09 -16.95
CA GLN A 207 0.81 -6.19 -17.74
C GLN A 207 0.53 -4.76 -17.24
N PRO A 208 1.55 -3.89 -17.05
CA PRO A 208 1.31 -2.48 -16.80
C PRO A 208 0.75 -1.84 -18.09
N SER A 209 -0.52 -2.12 -18.42
CA SER A 209 -1.26 -1.32 -19.37
C SER A 209 -1.37 0.07 -18.76
N SER A 210 -0.90 1.04 -19.52
CA SER A 210 -0.51 2.41 -19.20
C SER A 210 -1.58 3.34 -18.60
N THR A 211 -2.52 2.86 -17.79
CA THR A 211 -3.56 3.71 -17.17
C THR A 211 -4.23 3.16 -15.91
N SER A 212 -3.77 2.04 -15.35
CA SER A 212 -4.31 1.51 -14.09
C SER A 212 -3.20 0.97 -13.19
N SER A 213 -2.37 1.87 -12.65
CA SER A 213 -1.25 1.50 -11.79
C SER A 213 -1.76 0.77 -10.53
N PRO A 214 -1.35 -0.50 -10.27
CA PRO A 214 -1.54 -1.15 -8.98
C PRO A 214 -0.59 -0.60 -7.90
N CYS A 215 0.23 0.39 -8.25
CA CYS A 215 1.21 1.04 -7.39
C CYS A 215 0.54 1.91 -6.32
N LEU A 216 1.18 2.00 -5.15
CA LEU A 216 0.82 2.93 -4.07
C LEU A 216 1.04 4.41 -4.43
N MET A 217 1.53 4.69 -5.64
CA MET A 217 1.69 6.03 -6.20
C MET A 217 1.04 6.07 -7.60
N PRO A 218 0.40 7.19 -7.97
CA PRO A 218 -0.24 7.37 -9.28
C PRO A 218 0.75 7.28 -10.45
#